data_AF-A0A564YJG9-F1
#
_entry.id   AF-A0A564YJG9-F1
#
_cell.length_a   1.000
_cell.length_b   1.000
_cell.length_c   1.000
_cell.angle_alpha   90.00
_cell.angle_beta   90.00
_cell.angle_gamma   90.00
#
_symmetry.space_group_name_H-M   'P 1'
#
loop_
_entity.id
_entity.type
_entity.pdbx_description
1 polymer ?
#
loop_
_entity_poly.entity_id
_entity_poly.type
_entity_poly.pdbx_seq_one_letter_code
_entity_poly.pdbx_strand_id
1 'polypeptide(L)'
;IEIIIDIGKDIDNSLQGSRDENITRSLLSRLCGVINYLGSNVTSSFVGNKVNWESFLSTLCKYLEPQLDDICLVDQINALSSDTSVSDSVDQLFRKQFVHFRNPANLHKTLDVIRLLTFTCNNFDFITETLLAIGNADENLKSSSLILLSACLSALSNCDDLPKSERFGFALTLIEKLAEQNYLQLEFEADQTSLSQWPPSSSPTVVNASPVRLREQKLRCLKSCIFMECIVATSSIWRSSEENTVYPDEILPYIMQMFSLAAGDGLLSSTAQKALKCISTSCGYSRLEDFLLSVSESILSSLTIDFHAILLAVPSEDSTPLSSALMLKLQQTCHALSYFVDHTNVNVVYRLQPLVMEMILCMDLSYQFAASVFVTVLRKVIALCARISSAPISSKLIPTKTPAIYCSSEFAKRKESMVEKLLNRQMDKTTLSDICERTLSKATQLLASTRKQYNYVITRVQAKDTHASKEYENDTSEDTSDKLIYRTPHIRLVEEIMLRCIHMMSSNEPRVKVASMCLLSDGCLVITNENILLPLVHKIWSPLLARIRDRQPAVVEQAFELFSTLTFVAGTFIRSRVSSDLVTSLVWFLQK
;
A
#
# COMPACT_ATOMS: atom_id res chain seq x y z
N ILE A 1 46.19 -17.76 -0.39
CA ILE A 1 45.24 -18.78 -0.90
C ILE A 1 44.99 -19.88 0.12
N GLU A 2 45.97 -20.69 0.53
CA GLU A 2 45.77 -21.87 1.42
C GLU A 2 44.94 -21.56 2.68
N ILE A 3 45.27 -20.48 3.41
CA ILE A 3 44.50 -20.03 4.59
C ILE A 3 42.98 -19.87 4.31
N ILE A 4 42.60 -19.45 3.11
CA ILE A 4 41.18 -19.27 2.71
C ILE A 4 40.55 -20.64 2.40
N ILE A 5 41.30 -21.55 1.76
CA ILE A 5 40.87 -22.92 1.49
C ILE A 5 40.66 -23.67 2.80
N ASP A 6 41.58 -23.55 3.76
CA ASP A 6 41.52 -24.27 5.03
C ASP A 6 40.43 -23.69 5.96
N ILE A 7 40.27 -22.37 6.01
CA ILE A 7 39.08 -21.75 6.64
C ILE A 7 37.79 -22.21 5.95
N GLY A 8 37.78 -22.36 4.62
CA GLY A 8 36.65 -22.93 3.87
C GLY A 8 36.32 -24.37 4.30
N LYS A 9 37.33 -25.24 4.38
CA LYS A 9 37.17 -26.62 4.88
C LYS A 9 36.67 -26.63 6.32
N ASP A 10 37.23 -25.80 7.21
CA ASP A 10 36.81 -25.72 8.61
C ASP A 10 35.35 -25.26 8.74
N ILE A 11 34.90 -24.33 7.89
CA ILE A 11 33.49 -23.93 7.83
C ILE A 11 32.63 -25.09 7.31
N ASP A 12 32.99 -25.77 6.21
CA ASP A 12 32.20 -26.89 5.66
C ASP A 12 32.11 -28.08 6.65
N ASN A 13 33.22 -28.41 7.31
CA ASN A 13 33.28 -29.35 8.43
C ASN A 13 32.32 -28.94 9.57
N SER A 14 32.21 -27.64 9.87
CA SER A 14 31.27 -27.13 10.89
C SER A 14 29.80 -27.23 10.48
N LEU A 15 29.48 -27.28 9.18
CA LEU A 15 28.12 -27.56 8.70
C LEU A 15 27.70 -29.01 8.96
N GLN A 16 28.66 -29.93 8.94
CA GLN A 16 28.46 -31.38 9.10
C GLN A 16 28.51 -31.84 10.57
N GLY A 17 28.89 -30.96 11.51
CA GLY A 17 29.16 -31.27 12.92
C GLY A 17 28.25 -30.60 13.94
N SER A 18 28.49 -30.89 15.24
CA SER A 18 27.70 -30.35 16.35
C SER A 18 28.08 -28.91 16.72
N ARG A 19 27.60 -27.94 15.92
CA ARG A 19 27.39 -26.50 16.20
C ARG A 19 28.12 -25.91 17.43
N ASP A 20 29.19 -25.16 17.17
CA ASP A 20 29.47 -23.94 17.94
C ASP A 20 29.56 -22.74 16.97
N GLU A 21 28.51 -21.93 16.95
CA GLU A 21 28.40 -20.75 16.08
C GLU A 21 29.40 -19.62 16.43
N ASN A 22 30.15 -19.75 17.53
CA ASN A 22 31.25 -18.85 17.90
C ASN A 22 32.58 -19.22 17.21
N ILE A 23 32.82 -20.51 16.94
CA ILE A 23 34.02 -20.96 16.21
C ILE A 23 33.99 -20.43 14.78
N THR A 24 32.86 -20.60 14.08
CA THR A 24 32.66 -20.08 12.72
C THR A 24 32.83 -18.55 12.69
N ARG A 25 32.35 -17.83 13.72
CA ARG A 25 32.57 -16.38 13.88
C ARG A 25 34.06 -16.01 14.03
N SER A 26 34.81 -16.80 14.80
CA SER A 26 36.26 -16.62 14.97
C SER A 26 37.03 -16.85 13.67
N LEU A 27 36.65 -17.88 12.90
CA LEU A 27 37.22 -18.17 11.58
C LEU A 27 36.94 -17.03 10.58
N LEU A 28 35.70 -16.56 10.50
CA LEU A 28 35.32 -15.41 9.65
C LEU A 28 36.06 -14.13 10.08
N SER A 29 36.15 -13.85 11.38
CA SER A 29 36.87 -12.68 11.90
C SER A 29 38.39 -12.75 11.63
N ARG A 30 38.98 -13.96 11.66
CA ARG A 30 40.37 -14.19 11.26
C ARG A 30 40.57 -13.93 9.77
N LEU A 31 39.62 -14.39 8.94
CA LEU A 31 39.64 -14.15 7.50
C LEU A 31 39.54 -12.66 7.15
N CYS A 32 38.64 -11.90 7.79
CA CYS A 32 38.62 -10.43 7.65
C CYS A 32 39.98 -9.78 7.98
N GLY A 33 40.63 -10.21 9.07
CA GLY A 33 41.95 -9.73 9.47
C GLY A 33 43.04 -10.05 8.43
N VAL A 34 43.03 -11.25 7.87
CA VAL A 34 43.97 -11.67 6.80
C VAL A 34 43.73 -10.88 5.51
N ILE A 35 42.48 -10.68 5.11
CA ILE A 35 42.13 -9.89 3.91
C ILE A 35 42.60 -8.44 4.07
N ASN A 36 42.31 -7.81 5.22
CA ASN A 36 42.76 -6.45 5.53
C ASN A 36 44.28 -6.30 5.57
N TYR A 37 45.00 -7.32 6.06
CA TYR A 37 46.46 -7.32 6.10
C TYR A 37 47.09 -7.47 4.69
N LEU A 38 46.46 -8.24 3.80
CA LEU A 38 46.92 -8.41 2.42
C LEU A 38 46.63 -7.18 1.54
N GLY A 39 45.48 -6.53 1.76
CA GLY A 39 45.04 -5.35 1.01
C GLY A 39 44.50 -5.66 -0.40
N SER A 40 43.74 -4.70 -0.94
CA SER A 40 43.03 -4.74 -2.22
C SER A 40 43.91 -5.18 -3.41
N ASN A 41 45.13 -4.64 -3.49
CA ASN A 41 46.06 -4.92 -4.59
C ASN A 41 46.63 -6.34 -4.58
N VAL A 42 46.61 -7.04 -3.43
CA VAL A 42 47.09 -8.42 -3.33
C VAL A 42 45.94 -9.41 -3.44
N THR A 43 44.73 -9.08 -2.96
CA THR A 43 43.55 -9.94 -3.13
C THR A 43 43.19 -10.14 -4.59
N SER A 44 43.29 -9.09 -5.42
CA SER A 44 43.08 -9.19 -6.88
C SER A 44 44.06 -10.13 -7.58
N SER A 45 45.31 -10.24 -7.11
CA SER A 45 46.28 -11.22 -7.64
C SER A 45 45.89 -12.67 -7.34
N PHE A 46 45.12 -12.91 -6.27
CA PHE A 46 44.64 -14.25 -5.88
C PHE A 46 43.32 -14.66 -6.54
N VAL A 47 42.65 -13.76 -7.26
CA VAL A 47 41.37 -14.02 -7.95
C VAL A 47 41.49 -15.11 -9.02
N GLY A 48 42.66 -15.25 -9.68
CA GLY A 48 42.84 -16.15 -10.84
C GLY A 48 42.60 -17.65 -10.61
N ASN A 49 42.43 -18.14 -9.36
CA ASN A 49 42.15 -19.55 -9.08
C ASN A 49 40.65 -19.80 -8.83
N LYS A 50 39.88 -19.91 -9.93
CA LYS A 50 38.41 -20.01 -9.89
C LYS A 50 37.88 -21.14 -9.01
N VAL A 51 38.43 -22.36 -9.13
CA VAL A 51 37.92 -23.55 -8.43
C VAL A 51 37.93 -23.37 -6.91
N ASN A 52 38.97 -22.75 -6.37
CA ASN A 52 39.09 -22.50 -4.93
C ASN A 52 38.11 -21.42 -4.44
N TRP A 53 37.86 -20.38 -5.23
CA TRP A 53 36.84 -19.37 -4.91
C TRP A 53 35.43 -19.91 -5.02
N GLU A 54 35.13 -20.69 -6.06
CA GLU A 54 33.84 -21.33 -6.27
C GLU A 54 33.47 -22.29 -5.13
N SER A 55 34.44 -23.11 -4.67
CA SER A 55 34.31 -23.97 -3.49
C SER A 55 34.06 -23.16 -2.21
N PHE A 56 34.87 -22.13 -1.95
CA PHE A 56 34.74 -21.28 -0.75
C PHE A 56 33.40 -20.53 -0.71
N LEU A 57 32.99 -19.90 -1.83
CA LEU A 57 31.72 -19.18 -1.95
C LEU A 57 30.52 -20.14 -1.86
N SER A 58 30.61 -21.36 -2.42
CA SER A 58 29.60 -22.40 -2.24
C SER A 58 29.44 -22.76 -0.75
N THR A 59 30.52 -22.95 -0.01
CA THR A 59 30.46 -23.19 1.45
C THR A 59 29.84 -22.01 2.22
N LEU A 60 30.12 -20.76 1.85
CA LEU A 60 29.43 -19.60 2.44
C LEU A 60 27.93 -19.57 2.09
N CYS A 61 27.55 -19.93 0.86
CA CYS A 61 26.14 -20.05 0.47
C CYS A 61 25.40 -21.14 1.27
N LYS A 62 26.04 -22.28 1.55
CA LYS A 62 25.48 -23.31 2.45
C LYS A 62 25.32 -22.78 3.89
N TYR A 63 26.35 -22.13 4.43
CA TYR A 63 26.30 -21.55 5.79
C TYR A 63 25.16 -20.52 5.96
N LEU A 64 24.80 -19.83 4.88
CA LEU A 64 23.65 -18.92 4.80
C LEU A 64 22.33 -19.58 4.35
N GLU A 65 22.15 -20.91 4.48
CA GLU A 65 20.86 -21.56 4.19
C GLU A 65 19.72 -20.91 5.00
N PRO A 66 18.69 -20.34 4.34
CA PRO A 66 17.64 -19.58 5.01
C PRO A 66 16.62 -20.49 5.69
N GLN A 67 16.32 -20.23 6.97
CA GLN A 67 15.31 -20.98 7.73
C GLN A 67 13.91 -20.49 7.34
N LEU A 68 13.24 -21.25 6.46
CA LEU A 68 11.93 -20.86 5.90
C LEU A 68 10.75 -21.02 6.86
N ASP A 69 10.85 -21.83 7.91
CA ASP A 69 9.72 -22.12 8.80
C ASP A 69 9.22 -20.88 9.54
N ASP A 70 10.15 -20.11 10.13
CA ASP A 70 9.87 -18.91 10.93
C ASP A 70 9.53 -17.65 10.09
N ILE A 71 9.50 -17.75 8.76
CA ILE A 71 9.03 -16.66 7.88
C ILE A 71 7.50 -16.70 7.83
N CYS A 72 6.82 -15.75 8.49
CA CYS A 72 5.41 -15.50 8.21
C CYS A 72 5.25 -14.54 7.02
N LEU A 73 4.31 -14.86 6.13
CA LEU A 73 3.99 -14.03 4.96
C LEU A 73 2.88 -13.00 5.23
N VAL A 74 1.96 -13.32 6.15
CA VAL A 74 0.70 -12.59 6.36
C VAL A 74 0.75 -11.68 7.59
N ASP A 75 1.39 -12.12 8.67
CA ASP A 75 1.49 -11.31 9.90
C ASP A 75 2.52 -10.18 9.77
N GLN A 76 2.21 -9.04 10.39
CA GLN A 76 3.11 -7.88 10.50
C GLN A 76 4.26 -8.16 11.50
N ILE A 77 5.22 -9.00 11.11
CA ILE A 77 6.28 -9.49 12.01
C ILE A 77 7.68 -9.04 11.55
N ASN A 78 8.39 -8.40 12.47
CA ASN A 78 9.83 -8.09 12.39
C ASN A 78 10.29 -7.15 11.25
N ALA A 79 9.49 -6.13 10.93
CA ALA A 79 10.08 -4.86 10.53
C ALA A 79 10.98 -4.37 11.68
N LEU A 80 12.24 -4.02 11.39
CA LEU A 80 13.13 -3.38 12.38
C LEU A 80 12.50 -2.04 12.81
N SER A 81 12.32 -1.85 14.12
CA SER A 81 11.73 -0.64 14.67
C SER A 81 12.55 0.59 14.28
N SER A 82 11.85 1.69 13.98
CA SER A 82 12.46 2.96 13.56
C SER A 82 13.38 3.60 14.60
N ASP A 83 13.30 3.13 15.85
CA ASP A 83 13.73 3.87 17.03
C ASP A 83 15.04 3.33 17.63
N THR A 84 15.62 2.25 17.08
CA THR A 84 16.96 1.80 17.47
C THR A 84 18.04 2.67 16.83
N SER A 85 18.50 3.67 17.56
CA SER A 85 19.63 4.55 17.23
C SER A 85 21.01 3.84 17.29
N VAL A 86 21.16 2.76 16.50
CA VAL A 86 22.39 1.97 16.40
C VAL A 86 22.90 2.01 14.95
N SER A 87 23.73 3.02 14.67
CA SER A 87 24.71 3.11 13.57
C SER A 87 24.32 2.55 12.19
N ASP A 88 23.82 3.43 11.30
CA ASP A 88 24.05 3.53 9.83
C ASP A 88 24.16 2.28 8.92
N SER A 89 23.88 1.06 9.36
CA SER A 89 23.95 -0.14 8.52
C SER A 89 22.71 -0.24 7.62
N VAL A 90 22.87 0.16 6.35
CA VAL A 90 21.87 0.02 5.27
C VAL A 90 21.53 -1.46 4.98
N ASP A 91 22.39 -2.37 5.45
CA ASP A 91 22.50 -3.82 5.24
C ASP A 91 21.24 -4.70 5.30
N GLN A 92 20.18 -4.30 6.02
CA GLN A 92 19.03 -5.17 6.28
C GLN A 92 17.71 -4.39 6.23
N LEU A 93 16.90 -4.66 5.21
CA LEU A 93 15.52 -4.20 5.17
C LEU A 93 14.66 -5.02 6.15
N PHE A 94 14.79 -6.35 6.11
CA PHE A 94 14.02 -7.30 6.91
C PHE A 94 14.91 -8.28 7.69
N ARG A 95 14.37 -8.88 8.75
CA ARG A 95 15.08 -9.85 9.59
C ARG A 95 15.20 -11.21 8.89
N LYS A 96 16.43 -11.60 8.55
CA LYS A 96 16.77 -12.93 8.02
C LYS A 96 17.00 -13.94 9.16
N GLN A 97 16.78 -15.23 8.90
CA GLN A 97 17.02 -16.34 9.83
C GLN A 97 17.64 -17.52 9.07
N PHE A 98 18.50 -18.30 9.73
CA PHE A 98 19.41 -19.25 9.07
C PHE A 98 19.49 -20.59 9.81
N VAL A 99 19.68 -21.67 9.06
CA VAL A 99 19.71 -23.04 9.60
C VAL A 99 20.93 -23.29 10.52
N HIS A 100 22.05 -22.60 10.27
CA HIS A 100 23.32 -22.90 10.94
C HIS A 100 23.63 -22.03 12.17
N PHE A 101 23.02 -20.85 12.32
CA PHE A 101 23.29 -19.92 13.43
C PHE A 101 22.06 -19.06 13.78
N ARG A 102 22.04 -18.55 15.02
CA ARG A 102 20.96 -17.67 15.51
C ARG A 102 21.42 -16.24 15.81
N ASN A 103 22.71 -16.03 16.06
CA ASN A 103 23.26 -14.71 16.33
C ASN A 103 23.48 -13.91 15.02
N PRO A 104 22.86 -12.72 14.84
CA PRO A 104 23.01 -11.94 13.61
C PRO A 104 24.44 -11.46 13.35
N ALA A 105 25.31 -11.41 14.36
CA ALA A 105 26.73 -11.09 14.19
C ALA A 105 27.46 -12.05 13.24
N ASN A 106 26.94 -13.28 13.05
CA ASN A 106 27.46 -14.22 12.07
C ASN A 106 27.13 -13.81 10.64
N LEU A 107 25.90 -13.38 10.36
CA LEU A 107 25.55 -12.80 9.06
C LEU A 107 26.45 -11.60 8.78
N HIS A 108 26.52 -10.62 9.68
CA HIS A 108 27.38 -9.44 9.48
C HIS A 108 28.84 -9.83 9.18
N LYS A 109 29.43 -10.78 9.90
CA LYS A 109 30.81 -11.23 9.62
C LYS A 109 30.96 -12.00 8.29
N THR A 110 29.94 -12.71 7.81
CA THR A 110 29.96 -13.29 6.45
C THR A 110 29.86 -12.21 5.38
N LEU A 111 29.01 -11.18 5.57
CA LEU A 111 28.92 -10.06 4.63
C LEU A 111 30.19 -9.20 4.63
N ASP A 112 30.82 -8.99 5.79
CA ASP A 112 32.11 -8.30 5.92
C ASP A 112 33.22 -9.00 5.13
N VAL A 113 33.28 -10.34 5.15
CA VAL A 113 34.24 -11.10 4.33
C VAL A 113 34.02 -10.81 2.84
N ILE A 114 32.78 -10.88 2.34
CA ILE A 114 32.50 -10.58 0.93
C ILE A 114 32.80 -9.14 0.56
N ARG A 115 32.48 -8.17 1.43
CA ARG A 115 32.77 -6.75 1.21
C ARG A 115 34.25 -6.46 1.05
N LEU A 116 35.08 -7.07 1.89
CA LEU A 116 36.53 -6.90 1.82
C LEU A 116 37.15 -7.62 0.60
N LEU A 117 36.52 -8.70 0.12
CA LEU A 117 36.93 -9.33 -1.15
C LEU A 117 36.55 -8.47 -2.36
N THR A 118 35.34 -7.92 -2.38
CA THR A 118 34.76 -7.13 -3.50
C THR A 118 35.00 -5.62 -3.39
N PHE A 119 36.00 -5.21 -2.59
CA PHE A 119 36.32 -3.79 -2.43
C PHE A 119 36.87 -3.14 -3.71
N THR A 120 37.41 -3.93 -4.65
CA THR A 120 37.86 -3.45 -5.98
C THR A 120 36.91 -3.89 -7.08
N CYS A 121 36.78 -3.10 -8.14
CA CYS A 121 35.87 -3.42 -9.25
C CYS A 121 36.25 -4.72 -9.98
N ASN A 122 37.56 -4.98 -10.17
CA ASN A 122 38.05 -6.23 -10.75
C ASN A 122 37.66 -7.46 -9.91
N ASN A 123 37.63 -7.33 -8.58
CA ASN A 123 37.20 -8.42 -7.70
C ASN A 123 35.67 -8.52 -7.65
N PHE A 124 34.96 -7.38 -7.70
CA PHE A 124 33.50 -7.33 -7.77
C PHE A 124 32.97 -8.14 -8.95
N ASP A 125 33.46 -7.89 -10.18
CA ASP A 125 33.03 -8.63 -11.37
C ASP A 125 33.24 -10.14 -11.23
N PHE A 126 34.44 -10.56 -10.85
CA PHE A 126 34.75 -11.99 -10.72
C PHE A 126 33.92 -12.70 -9.64
N ILE A 127 33.78 -12.08 -8.46
CA ILE A 127 33.04 -12.68 -7.33
C ILE A 127 31.54 -12.69 -7.64
N THR A 128 31.00 -11.64 -8.27
CA THR A 128 29.58 -11.59 -8.65
C THR A 128 29.25 -12.59 -9.76
N GLU A 129 30.07 -12.72 -10.81
CA GLU A 129 29.93 -13.78 -11.82
C GLU A 129 30.02 -15.19 -11.21
N THR A 130 30.92 -15.40 -10.25
CA THR A 130 31.04 -16.70 -9.56
C THR A 130 29.82 -16.99 -8.67
N LEU A 131 29.29 -15.99 -7.98
CA LEU A 131 28.06 -16.12 -7.18
C LEU A 131 26.80 -16.32 -8.05
N LEU A 132 26.71 -15.64 -9.19
CA LEU A 132 25.65 -15.88 -10.20
C LEU A 132 25.72 -17.31 -10.73
N ALA A 133 26.91 -17.82 -11.07
CA ALA A 133 27.10 -19.20 -11.50
C ALA A 133 26.65 -20.22 -10.42
N ILE A 134 27.04 -20.02 -9.15
CA ILE A 134 26.60 -20.87 -8.03
C ILE A 134 25.07 -20.82 -7.85
N GLY A 135 24.48 -19.63 -7.90
CA GLY A 135 23.03 -19.44 -7.74
C GLY A 135 22.19 -19.96 -8.91
N ASN A 136 22.77 -20.07 -10.11
CA ASN A 136 22.13 -20.68 -11.27
C ASN A 136 22.36 -22.20 -11.36
N ALA A 137 23.39 -22.73 -10.68
CA ALA A 137 23.65 -24.16 -10.61
C ALA A 137 22.81 -24.89 -9.54
N ASP A 138 22.48 -24.22 -8.42
CA ASP A 138 21.64 -24.79 -7.35
C ASP A 138 20.59 -23.77 -6.84
N GLU A 139 19.32 -24.04 -7.13
CA GLU A 139 18.17 -23.24 -6.69
C GLU A 139 18.02 -23.12 -5.17
N ASN A 140 18.60 -24.04 -4.38
CA ASN A 140 18.65 -23.94 -2.93
C ASN A 140 19.65 -22.86 -2.49
N LEU A 141 20.82 -22.80 -3.15
CA LEU A 141 21.86 -21.81 -2.88
C LEU A 141 21.55 -20.44 -3.48
N LYS A 142 20.61 -20.35 -4.43
CA LYS A 142 20.24 -19.08 -5.11
C LYS A 142 19.83 -17.96 -4.15
N SER A 143 19.08 -18.26 -3.10
CA SER A 143 18.73 -17.27 -2.06
C SER A 143 19.94 -16.81 -1.25
N SER A 144 20.86 -17.73 -0.92
CA SER A 144 22.11 -17.40 -0.22
C SER A 144 23.06 -16.58 -1.11
N SER A 145 23.15 -16.92 -2.39
CA SER A 145 23.92 -16.18 -3.39
C SER A 145 23.42 -14.73 -3.51
N LEU A 146 22.10 -14.51 -3.59
CA LEU A 146 21.52 -13.16 -3.57
C LEU A 146 21.92 -12.35 -2.32
N ILE A 147 22.02 -12.98 -1.14
CA ILE A 147 22.46 -12.32 0.10
C ILE A 147 23.95 -11.93 0.04
N LEU A 148 24.78 -12.71 -0.66
CA LEU A 148 26.19 -12.35 -0.89
C LEU A 148 26.33 -11.29 -1.99
N LEU A 149 25.49 -11.32 -3.03
CA LEU A 149 25.47 -10.31 -4.09
C LEU A 149 25.04 -8.93 -3.57
N SER A 150 24.10 -8.84 -2.62
CA SER A 150 23.78 -7.56 -1.97
C SER A 150 24.94 -7.05 -1.10
N ALA A 151 25.75 -7.95 -0.51
CA ALA A 151 27.00 -7.57 0.14
C ALA A 151 28.02 -7.00 -0.86
N CYS A 152 28.20 -7.62 -2.03
CA CYS A 152 29.06 -7.10 -3.10
C CYS A 152 28.66 -5.67 -3.51
N LEU A 153 27.37 -5.43 -3.75
CA LEU A 153 26.85 -4.11 -4.11
C LEU A 153 27.08 -3.08 -2.98
N SER A 154 26.94 -3.48 -1.72
CA SER A 154 27.22 -2.60 -0.57
C SER A 154 28.71 -2.32 -0.31
N ALA A 155 29.62 -3.08 -0.94
CA ALA A 155 31.05 -2.79 -0.94
C ALA A 155 31.38 -1.68 -1.96
N LEU A 156 30.73 -1.72 -3.12
CA LEU A 156 31.03 -0.87 -4.26
C LEU A 156 30.69 0.62 -4.04
N SER A 157 29.79 0.94 -3.10
CA SER A 157 29.59 2.33 -2.67
C SER A 157 30.77 2.90 -1.88
N ASN A 158 31.51 2.05 -1.16
CA ASN A 158 32.67 2.41 -0.34
C ASN A 158 34.03 2.20 -1.05
N CYS A 159 34.03 1.66 -2.27
CA CYS A 159 35.20 1.52 -3.14
C CYS A 159 35.61 2.88 -3.70
N ASP A 160 36.87 3.29 -3.57
CA ASP A 160 37.38 4.55 -4.14
C ASP A 160 38.26 4.35 -5.40
N ASP A 161 38.37 3.12 -5.91
CA ASP A 161 39.25 2.79 -7.05
C ASP A 161 38.82 3.44 -8.38
N LEU A 162 37.52 3.70 -8.57
CA LEU A 162 36.94 4.23 -9.81
C LEU A 162 35.88 5.33 -9.58
N PRO A 163 35.58 6.18 -10.59
CA PRO A 163 34.48 7.15 -10.55
C PRO A 163 33.13 6.51 -10.21
N LYS A 164 32.26 7.28 -9.52
CA LYS A 164 30.91 6.81 -9.13
C LYS A 164 30.05 6.34 -10.32
N SER A 165 30.24 6.93 -11.51
CA SER A 165 29.55 6.55 -12.75
C SER A 165 29.93 5.15 -13.23
N GLU A 166 31.23 4.84 -13.25
CA GLU A 166 31.73 3.52 -13.64
C GLU A 166 31.33 2.45 -12.61
N ARG A 167 31.45 2.78 -11.32
CA ARG A 167 30.95 1.94 -10.21
C ARG A 167 29.45 1.67 -10.31
N PHE A 168 28.64 2.66 -10.72
CA PHE A 168 27.24 2.41 -11.02
C PHE A 168 27.06 1.49 -12.23
N GLY A 169 27.82 1.66 -13.31
CA GLY A 169 27.76 0.77 -14.49
C GLY A 169 27.88 -0.71 -14.12
N PHE A 170 28.88 -1.08 -13.32
CA PHE A 170 29.05 -2.46 -12.81
C PHE A 170 27.85 -2.92 -11.95
N ALA A 171 27.33 -2.04 -11.08
CA ALA A 171 26.15 -2.35 -10.27
C ALA A 171 24.87 -2.51 -11.11
N LEU A 172 24.68 -1.69 -12.14
CA LEU A 172 23.53 -1.76 -13.05
C LEU A 172 23.55 -3.07 -13.83
N THR A 173 24.68 -3.43 -14.45
CA THR A 173 24.82 -4.70 -15.18
C THR A 173 24.53 -5.92 -14.31
N LEU A 174 24.85 -5.89 -13.01
CA LEU A 174 24.45 -6.94 -12.07
C LEU A 174 22.94 -6.90 -11.77
N ILE A 175 22.35 -5.73 -11.57
CA ILE A 175 20.90 -5.59 -11.33
C ILE A 175 20.09 -6.04 -12.56
N GLU A 176 20.54 -5.74 -13.77
CA GLU A 176 19.92 -6.18 -15.04
C GLU A 176 19.95 -7.71 -15.17
N LYS A 177 21.11 -8.35 -14.99
CA LYS A 177 21.25 -9.83 -14.97
C LYS A 177 20.38 -10.50 -13.91
N LEU A 178 20.16 -9.83 -12.77
CA LEU A 178 19.24 -10.31 -11.72
C LEU A 178 17.77 -10.03 -12.06
N ALA A 179 17.46 -8.97 -12.81
CA ALA A 179 16.11 -8.63 -13.25
C ALA A 179 15.55 -9.60 -14.29
N GLU A 180 16.41 -10.23 -15.11
CA GLU A 180 16.02 -11.33 -16.02
C GLU A 180 15.30 -12.49 -15.30
N GLN A 181 15.59 -12.69 -14.00
CA GLN A 181 14.95 -13.71 -13.16
C GLN A 181 13.57 -13.27 -12.62
N ASN A 182 13.10 -12.08 -12.99
CA ASN A 182 11.76 -11.54 -12.72
C ASN A 182 11.35 -11.52 -11.22
N TYR A 183 12.31 -11.34 -10.30
CA TYR A 183 12.08 -11.44 -8.84
C TYR A 183 11.00 -10.51 -8.26
N LEU A 184 10.62 -9.42 -8.94
CA LEU A 184 9.54 -8.52 -8.51
C LEU A 184 8.19 -8.80 -9.20
N GLN A 185 8.17 -9.57 -10.30
CA GLN A 185 6.94 -9.97 -10.98
C GLN A 185 6.32 -11.18 -10.28
N LEU A 186 5.77 -10.95 -9.10
CA LEU A 186 5.01 -11.98 -8.41
C LEU A 186 3.64 -12.15 -9.05
N GLU A 187 3.47 -13.26 -9.78
CA GLU A 187 2.17 -13.88 -9.99
C GLU A 187 1.59 -14.31 -8.63
N PHE A 188 0.93 -13.37 -7.97
CA PHE A 188 -0.11 -13.74 -7.04
C PHE A 188 -1.24 -14.35 -7.86
N GLU A 189 -1.38 -15.69 -7.80
CA GLU A 189 -2.71 -16.27 -7.82
C GLU A 189 -3.48 -15.63 -6.67
N ALA A 190 -4.18 -14.54 -6.99
CA ALA A 190 -5.02 -13.83 -6.05
C ALA A 190 -5.97 -14.84 -5.41
N ASP A 191 -6.14 -14.74 -4.09
CA ASP A 191 -6.83 -15.76 -3.31
C ASP A 191 -8.31 -15.81 -3.71
N GLN A 192 -8.63 -16.61 -4.73
CA GLN A 192 -9.97 -16.71 -5.29
C GLN A 192 -10.95 -17.25 -4.23
N THR A 193 -10.46 -17.89 -3.18
CA THR A 193 -11.18 -18.16 -1.93
C THR A 193 -11.94 -16.94 -1.38
N SER A 194 -11.47 -15.71 -1.62
CA SER A 194 -12.08 -14.44 -1.19
C SER A 194 -12.93 -13.72 -2.25
N LEU A 195 -12.82 -14.12 -3.52
CA LEU A 195 -13.42 -13.43 -4.68
C LEU A 195 -14.41 -14.30 -5.47
N SER A 196 -14.17 -15.61 -5.60
CA SER A 196 -15.07 -16.55 -6.30
C SER A 196 -15.99 -17.36 -5.36
N GLN A 197 -15.70 -17.47 -4.06
CA GLN A 197 -16.61 -18.08 -3.07
C GLN A 197 -17.74 -17.10 -2.64
N TRP A 198 -18.46 -16.54 -3.62
CA TRP A 198 -19.64 -15.71 -3.38
C TRP A 198 -20.86 -16.21 -4.18
N PRO A 199 -21.96 -16.66 -3.54
CA PRO A 199 -22.14 -16.77 -2.09
C PRO A 199 -21.22 -17.83 -1.46
N PRO A 200 -20.89 -17.70 -0.16
CA PRO A 200 -20.16 -18.75 0.54
C PRO A 200 -21.00 -20.04 0.59
N SER A 201 -20.39 -21.15 0.21
CA SER A 201 -20.96 -22.49 0.41
C SER A 201 -21.13 -22.79 1.91
N SER A 202 -22.09 -23.66 2.25
CA SER A 202 -22.37 -24.05 3.64
C SER A 202 -21.21 -24.79 4.34
N SER A 203 -20.19 -25.19 3.59
CA SER A 203 -18.85 -25.49 4.08
C SER A 203 -17.87 -24.44 3.55
N PRO A 204 -17.04 -23.80 4.41
CA PRO A 204 -15.90 -23.02 3.94
C PRO A 204 -14.86 -23.99 3.36
N THR A 205 -14.67 -23.97 2.04
CA THR A 205 -13.64 -24.80 1.39
C THR A 205 -12.28 -24.15 1.64
N VAL A 206 -11.71 -24.43 2.81
CA VAL A 206 -10.32 -24.09 3.14
C VAL A 206 -9.43 -24.87 2.18
N VAL A 207 -8.94 -24.18 1.15
CA VAL A 207 -7.96 -24.74 0.23
C VAL A 207 -6.64 -24.80 0.97
N ASN A 208 -6.43 -25.91 1.69
CA ASN A 208 -5.14 -26.23 2.32
C ASN A 208 -4.07 -26.30 1.22
N ALA A 209 -3.34 -25.20 1.02
CA ALA A 209 -2.22 -25.15 0.10
C ALA A 209 -1.21 -26.25 0.48
N SER A 210 -0.73 -26.99 -0.52
CA SER A 210 0.23 -28.06 -0.25
C SER A 210 1.51 -27.48 0.38
N PRO A 211 2.16 -28.18 1.32
CA PRO A 211 3.33 -27.64 2.03
C PRO A 211 4.49 -27.30 1.08
N VAL A 212 4.59 -28.00 -0.06
CA VAL A 212 5.52 -27.70 -1.15
C VAL A 212 5.24 -26.32 -1.75
N ARG A 213 3.97 -26.01 -2.07
CA ARG A 213 3.54 -24.72 -2.65
C ARG A 213 3.80 -23.56 -1.69
N LEU A 214 3.55 -23.76 -0.39
CA LEU A 214 3.85 -22.76 0.64
C LEU A 214 5.36 -22.53 0.78
N ARG A 215 6.19 -23.58 0.77
CA ARG A 215 7.67 -23.45 0.77
C ARG A 215 8.16 -22.66 -0.43
N GLU A 216 7.61 -22.92 -1.62
CA GLU A 216 7.96 -22.19 -2.84
C GLU A 216 7.53 -20.72 -2.77
N GLN A 217 6.32 -20.43 -2.31
CA GLN A 217 5.83 -19.05 -2.12
C GLN A 217 6.70 -18.27 -1.14
N LYS A 218 7.11 -18.89 -0.01
CA LYS A 218 8.07 -18.29 0.93
C LYS A 218 9.42 -18.02 0.27
N LEU A 219 9.93 -18.95 -0.55
CA LEU A 219 11.21 -18.80 -1.26
C LEU A 219 11.16 -17.69 -2.33
N ARG A 220 10.06 -17.59 -3.10
CA ARG A 220 9.83 -16.49 -4.05
C ARG A 220 9.81 -15.14 -3.32
N CYS A 221 8.99 -15.00 -2.27
CA CYS A 221 8.93 -13.78 -1.45
C CYS A 221 10.28 -13.39 -0.86
N LEU A 222 11.04 -14.36 -0.33
CA LEU A 222 12.40 -14.13 0.19
C LEU A 222 13.34 -13.60 -0.91
N LYS A 223 13.34 -14.22 -2.11
CA LYS A 223 14.14 -13.77 -3.26
C LYS A 223 13.76 -12.34 -3.68
N SER A 224 12.47 -12.00 -3.74
CA SER A 224 12.00 -10.62 -3.97
C SER A 224 12.53 -9.64 -2.92
N CYS A 225 12.48 -10.01 -1.64
CA CYS A 225 12.93 -9.14 -0.55
C CYS A 225 14.45 -8.90 -0.59
N ILE A 226 15.25 -9.90 -0.94
CA ILE A 226 16.72 -9.74 -1.09
C ILE A 226 17.06 -8.96 -2.36
N PHE A 227 16.33 -9.14 -3.47
CA PHE A 227 16.54 -8.33 -4.67
C PHE A 227 16.22 -6.84 -4.44
N MET A 228 15.22 -6.53 -3.60
CA MET A 228 15.00 -5.16 -3.12
C MET A 228 16.16 -4.62 -2.26
N GLU A 229 16.85 -5.48 -1.50
CA GLU A 229 18.10 -5.09 -0.82
C GLU A 229 19.27 -4.87 -1.79
N CYS A 230 19.36 -5.62 -2.90
CA CYS A 230 20.33 -5.34 -3.97
C CYS A 230 20.11 -3.94 -4.56
N ILE A 231 18.86 -3.58 -4.89
CA ILE A 231 18.51 -2.25 -5.44
C ILE A 231 18.86 -1.13 -4.43
N VAL A 232 18.65 -1.35 -3.13
CA VAL A 232 19.03 -0.40 -2.07
C VAL A 232 20.54 -0.33 -1.85
N ALA A 233 21.26 -1.45 -2.00
CA ALA A 233 22.72 -1.45 -1.95
C ALA A 233 23.30 -0.63 -3.11
N THR A 234 22.79 -0.84 -4.33
CA THR A 234 23.07 0.00 -5.50
C THR A 234 22.69 1.46 -5.23
N SER A 235 21.55 1.74 -4.56
CA SER A 235 21.15 3.13 -4.27
C SER A 235 22.16 3.90 -3.45
N SER A 236 22.92 3.23 -2.57
CA SER A 236 23.94 3.87 -1.74
C SER A 236 25.13 4.45 -2.53
N ILE A 237 25.36 4.03 -3.78
CA ILE A 237 26.46 4.53 -4.63
C ILE A 237 26.25 6.02 -4.98
N TRP A 238 25.00 6.47 -5.13
CA TRP A 238 24.70 7.88 -5.47
C TRP A 238 24.95 8.88 -4.35
N ARG A 239 25.07 8.45 -3.08
CA ARG A 239 25.01 9.30 -1.87
C ARG A 239 25.63 10.68 -2.12
N SER A 240 24.74 11.66 -2.30
CA SER A 240 25.01 12.86 -3.11
C SER A 240 26.02 13.80 -2.47
N SER A 241 26.98 14.30 -3.25
CA SER A 241 27.97 15.26 -2.79
C SER A 241 27.77 16.67 -3.35
N GLU A 242 27.11 16.83 -4.49
CA GLU A 242 27.05 18.11 -5.23
C GLU A 242 25.66 18.36 -5.84
N GLU A 243 25.08 19.50 -5.45
CA GLU A 243 24.01 20.36 -6.01
C GLU A 243 22.76 19.83 -6.75
N ASN A 244 22.70 18.61 -7.28
CA ASN A 244 21.51 18.08 -7.97
C ASN A 244 21.13 16.67 -7.45
N THR A 245 20.05 16.59 -6.68
CA THR A 245 19.49 15.33 -6.11
C THR A 245 18.67 14.54 -7.13
N VAL A 246 19.25 14.29 -8.30
CA VAL A 246 18.62 13.53 -9.39
C VAL A 246 18.83 12.02 -9.18
N TYR A 247 17.76 11.24 -9.37
CA TYR A 247 17.80 9.78 -9.37
C TYR A 247 18.09 9.28 -10.80
N PRO A 248 18.72 8.11 -10.97
CA PRO A 248 18.89 7.48 -12.28
C PRO A 248 17.55 7.00 -12.85
N ASP A 249 17.26 7.33 -14.12
CA ASP A 249 16.08 6.84 -14.83
C ASP A 249 16.13 5.31 -15.02
N GLU A 250 17.32 4.71 -15.06
CA GLU A 250 17.56 3.27 -15.21
C GLU A 250 16.97 2.43 -14.05
N ILE A 251 16.72 3.05 -12.88
CA ILE A 251 16.10 2.37 -11.73
C ILE A 251 14.58 2.65 -11.62
N LEU A 252 14.04 3.60 -12.39
CA LEU A 252 12.61 3.90 -12.40
C LEU A 252 11.71 2.66 -12.62
N PRO A 253 12.03 1.69 -13.51
CA PRO A 253 11.23 0.47 -13.65
C PRO A 253 11.13 -0.36 -12.36
N TYR A 254 12.21 -0.42 -11.57
CA TYR A 254 12.23 -1.16 -10.30
C TYR A 254 11.50 -0.39 -9.19
N ILE A 255 11.58 0.95 -9.17
CA ILE A 255 10.79 1.81 -8.26
C ILE A 255 9.28 1.64 -8.54
N MET A 256 8.89 1.63 -9.81
CA MET A 256 7.50 1.39 -10.24
C MET A 256 7.00 0.01 -9.81
N GLN A 257 7.82 -1.03 -9.95
CA GLN A 257 7.49 -2.37 -9.44
C GLN A 257 7.38 -2.38 -7.90
N MET A 258 8.34 -1.76 -7.18
CA MET A 258 8.30 -1.62 -5.72
C MET A 258 7.03 -0.93 -5.22
N PHE A 259 6.52 0.10 -5.90
CA PHE A 259 5.27 0.77 -5.52
C PHE A 259 4.07 -0.19 -5.53
N SER A 260 3.97 -1.08 -6.52
CA SER A 260 2.89 -2.06 -6.59
C SER A 260 2.91 -3.04 -5.40
N LEU A 261 4.11 -3.42 -4.96
CA LEU A 261 4.32 -4.32 -3.82
C LEU A 261 4.09 -3.61 -2.47
N ALA A 262 4.54 -2.35 -2.36
CA ALA A 262 4.42 -1.50 -1.17
C ALA A 262 2.97 -1.10 -0.82
N ALA A 263 2.02 -1.32 -1.73
CA ALA A 263 0.59 -1.07 -1.53
C ALA A 263 -0.16 -2.19 -0.80
N GLY A 264 0.46 -3.37 -0.62
CA GLY A 264 -0.15 -4.53 0.05
C GLY A 264 0.11 -4.57 1.55
N ASP A 265 -0.15 -5.73 2.15
CA ASP A 265 0.17 -6.06 3.55
C ASP A 265 1.31 -7.09 3.64
N GLY A 266 1.81 -7.33 4.86
CA GLY A 266 2.80 -8.37 5.17
C GLY A 266 4.25 -8.02 4.82
N LEU A 267 5.12 -9.04 4.86
CA LEU A 267 6.58 -8.91 4.79
C LEU A 267 7.06 -8.19 3.52
N LEU A 268 6.50 -8.54 2.36
CA LEU A 268 6.92 -8.00 1.07
C LEU A 268 6.64 -6.49 0.97
N SER A 269 5.43 -6.08 1.36
CA SER A 269 5.03 -4.68 1.38
C SER A 269 5.89 -3.87 2.35
N SER A 270 6.07 -4.34 3.58
CA SER A 270 6.95 -3.69 4.56
C SER A 270 8.39 -3.56 4.06
N THR A 271 8.90 -4.56 3.33
CA THR A 271 10.24 -4.53 2.73
C THR A 271 10.31 -3.50 1.59
N ALA A 272 9.32 -3.45 0.70
CA ALA A 272 9.24 -2.48 -0.39
C ALA A 272 9.12 -1.03 0.13
N GLN A 273 8.25 -0.78 1.12
CA GLN A 273 8.10 0.52 1.78
C GLN A 273 9.43 1.00 2.39
N LYS A 274 10.16 0.10 3.08
CA LYS A 274 11.47 0.43 3.65
C LYS A 274 12.53 0.62 2.56
N ALA A 275 12.50 -0.17 1.48
CA ALA A 275 13.40 -0.02 0.34
C ALA A 275 13.28 1.37 -0.30
N LEU A 276 12.04 1.78 -0.60
CA LEU A 276 11.74 3.10 -1.17
C LEU A 276 12.19 4.25 -0.26
N LYS A 277 12.02 4.11 1.06
CA LYS A 277 12.57 5.05 2.04
C LYS A 277 14.10 5.09 2.03
N CYS A 278 14.78 3.95 1.95
CA CYS A 278 16.24 3.87 1.87
C CYS A 278 16.79 4.45 0.55
N ILE A 279 16.12 4.22 -0.59
CA ILE A 279 16.43 4.82 -1.90
C ILE A 279 16.29 6.34 -1.80
N SER A 280 15.15 6.84 -1.31
CA SER A 280 14.90 8.27 -1.04
C SER A 280 16.03 8.92 -0.24
N THR A 281 16.46 8.30 0.88
CA THR A 281 17.58 8.83 1.69
C THR A 281 18.93 8.72 0.99
N SER A 282 19.14 7.73 0.13
CA SER A 282 20.39 7.58 -0.63
C SER A 282 20.53 8.64 -1.72
N CYS A 283 19.41 9.01 -2.36
CA CYS A 283 19.32 10.12 -3.31
C CYS A 283 19.34 11.52 -2.65
N GLY A 284 19.58 11.61 -1.33
CA GLY A 284 19.73 12.88 -0.60
C GLY A 284 18.44 13.48 -0.01
N TYR A 285 17.29 12.81 -0.15
CA TYR A 285 16.00 13.36 0.31
C TYR A 285 15.74 13.05 1.79
N SER A 286 15.41 14.08 2.57
CA SER A 286 15.11 13.96 4.00
C SER A 286 13.75 13.30 4.30
N ARG A 287 12.81 13.38 3.35
CA ARG A 287 11.46 12.80 3.44
C ARG A 287 11.10 12.09 2.15
N LEU A 288 10.32 11.02 2.29
CA LEU A 288 9.76 10.29 1.15
C LEU A 288 8.85 11.19 0.30
N GLU A 289 8.08 12.11 0.91
CA GLU A 289 7.23 13.08 0.19
C GLU A 289 8.00 13.97 -0.79
N ASP A 290 9.22 14.38 -0.42
CA ASP A 290 10.05 15.28 -1.24
C ASP A 290 10.64 14.53 -2.45
N PHE A 291 11.05 13.27 -2.22
CA PHE A 291 11.45 12.34 -3.29
C PHE A 291 10.26 12.06 -4.22
N LEU A 292 9.11 11.65 -3.68
CA LEU A 292 7.92 11.34 -4.46
C LEU A 292 7.40 12.54 -5.29
N LEU A 293 7.68 13.78 -4.86
CA LEU A 293 7.41 14.97 -5.66
C LEU A 293 8.37 15.10 -6.87
N SER A 294 9.66 14.77 -6.74
CA SER A 294 10.63 14.86 -7.85
C SER A 294 10.52 13.70 -8.84
N VAL A 295 10.27 12.46 -8.39
CA VAL A 295 9.97 11.32 -9.28
C VAL A 295 8.57 11.42 -9.93
N SER A 296 7.71 12.36 -9.48
CA SER A 296 6.27 12.38 -9.83
C SER A 296 5.97 12.40 -11.33
N GLU A 297 6.79 13.07 -12.15
CA GLU A 297 6.53 13.22 -13.58
C GLU A 297 6.67 11.89 -14.31
N SER A 298 7.80 11.21 -14.10
CA SER A 298 8.15 9.94 -14.73
C SER A 298 7.23 8.80 -14.26
N ILE A 299 6.84 8.80 -12.98
CA ILE A 299 5.84 7.88 -12.43
C ILE A 299 4.47 8.08 -13.10
N LEU A 300 3.96 9.32 -13.11
CA LEU A 300 2.62 9.60 -13.65
C LEU A 300 2.56 9.34 -15.15
N SER A 301 3.65 9.60 -15.88
CA SER A 301 3.81 9.21 -17.28
C SER A 301 3.76 7.68 -17.45
N SER A 302 4.55 6.92 -16.67
CA SER A 302 4.55 5.44 -16.73
C SER A 302 3.19 4.83 -16.39
N LEU A 303 2.50 5.35 -15.36
CA LEU A 303 1.15 4.89 -15.00
C LEU A 303 0.12 5.21 -16.08
N THR A 304 0.27 6.34 -16.80
CA THR A 304 -0.60 6.70 -17.93
C THR A 304 -0.38 5.75 -19.10
N ILE A 305 0.88 5.45 -19.43
CA ILE A 305 1.25 4.47 -20.46
C ILE A 305 0.72 3.08 -20.11
N ASP A 306 0.78 2.69 -18.83
CA ASP A 306 0.25 1.40 -18.38
C ASP A 306 -1.27 1.31 -18.49
N PHE A 307 -2.04 2.31 -18.05
CA PHE A 307 -3.49 2.33 -18.24
C PHE A 307 -3.90 2.39 -19.72
N HIS A 308 -3.15 3.11 -20.55
CA HIS A 308 -3.38 3.15 -22.00
C HIS A 308 -3.10 1.79 -22.65
N ALA A 309 -2.00 1.13 -22.27
CA ALA A 309 -1.69 -0.22 -22.72
C ALA A 309 -2.71 -1.27 -22.25
N ILE A 310 -3.29 -1.09 -21.05
CA ILE A 310 -4.41 -1.91 -20.57
C ILE A 310 -5.66 -1.64 -21.43
N LEU A 311 -6.00 -0.37 -21.67
CA LEU A 311 -7.17 0.06 -22.46
C LEU A 311 -7.13 -0.50 -23.89
N LEU A 312 -5.95 -0.48 -24.55
CA LEU A 312 -5.74 -1.07 -25.87
C LEU A 312 -5.81 -2.61 -25.89
N ALA A 313 -5.68 -3.26 -24.73
CA ALA A 313 -5.69 -4.71 -24.58
C ALA A 313 -7.01 -5.28 -24.00
N VAL A 314 -7.96 -4.43 -23.60
CA VAL A 314 -9.33 -4.88 -23.28
C VAL A 314 -9.98 -5.38 -24.56
N PRO A 315 -10.48 -6.63 -24.62
CA PRO A 315 -11.15 -7.14 -25.81
C PRO A 315 -12.49 -6.43 -26.04
N SER A 316 -12.81 -6.17 -27.30
CA SER A 316 -14.07 -5.54 -27.72
C SER A 316 -15.29 -6.48 -27.70
N GLU A 317 -15.13 -7.73 -27.28
CA GLU A 317 -16.19 -8.74 -27.21
C GLU A 317 -16.34 -9.30 -25.80
N ASP A 318 -17.52 -9.10 -25.20
CA ASP A 318 -17.94 -9.55 -23.85
C ASP A 318 -17.75 -11.06 -23.58
N SER A 319 -17.49 -11.85 -24.61
CA SER A 319 -17.38 -13.32 -24.57
C SER A 319 -15.98 -13.82 -24.21
N THR A 320 -14.95 -12.98 -24.32
CA THR A 320 -13.54 -13.41 -24.17
C THR A 320 -13.02 -13.16 -22.75
N PRO A 321 -12.54 -14.20 -22.03
CA PRO A 321 -12.00 -14.02 -20.69
C PRO A 321 -10.68 -13.25 -20.75
N LEU A 322 -10.53 -12.23 -19.89
CA LEU A 322 -9.33 -11.41 -19.81
C LEU A 322 -8.10 -12.28 -19.46
N SER A 323 -6.98 -12.02 -20.12
CA SER A 323 -5.71 -12.68 -19.79
C SER A 323 -5.30 -12.42 -18.34
N SER A 324 -4.83 -13.44 -17.63
CA SER A 324 -4.34 -13.33 -16.25
C SER A 324 -3.23 -12.28 -16.12
N ALA A 325 -2.34 -12.20 -17.10
CA ALA A 325 -1.27 -11.20 -17.16
C ALA A 325 -1.80 -9.76 -17.27
N LEU A 326 -2.92 -9.56 -17.98
CA LEU A 326 -3.56 -8.25 -18.11
C LEU A 326 -4.29 -7.83 -16.83
N MET A 327 -4.94 -8.78 -16.15
CA MET A 327 -5.53 -8.56 -14.83
C MET A 327 -4.45 -8.24 -13.78
N LEU A 328 -3.33 -8.98 -13.80
CA LEU A 328 -2.18 -8.76 -12.92
C LEU A 328 -1.55 -7.39 -13.16
N LYS A 329 -1.33 -6.99 -14.42
CA LYS A 329 -0.82 -5.66 -14.76
C LYS A 329 -1.74 -4.55 -14.25
N LEU A 330 -3.05 -4.65 -14.54
CA LEU A 330 -4.05 -3.71 -14.02
C LEU A 330 -4.00 -3.60 -12.50
N GLN A 331 -3.95 -4.72 -11.78
CA GLN A 331 -3.82 -4.70 -10.33
C GLN A 331 -2.53 -4.00 -9.89
N GLN A 332 -1.38 -4.32 -10.51
CA GLN A 332 -0.09 -3.71 -10.20
C GLN A 332 -0.10 -2.19 -10.42
N THR A 333 -0.64 -1.70 -11.54
CA THR A 333 -0.76 -0.26 -11.85
C THR A 333 -1.68 0.45 -10.86
N CYS A 334 -2.84 -0.13 -10.51
CA CYS A 334 -3.75 0.41 -9.49
C CYS A 334 -3.14 0.41 -8.07
N HIS A 335 -2.39 -0.62 -7.71
CA HIS A 335 -1.66 -0.69 -6.45
C HIS A 335 -0.54 0.37 -6.41
N ALA A 336 0.24 0.52 -7.47
CA ALA A 336 1.32 1.51 -7.55
C ALA A 336 0.79 2.94 -7.43
N LEU A 337 -0.29 3.28 -8.15
CA LEU A 337 -0.96 4.57 -8.00
C LEU A 337 -1.54 4.76 -6.59
N SER A 338 -2.10 3.72 -5.98
CA SER A 338 -2.60 3.77 -4.60
C SER A 338 -1.50 4.10 -3.58
N TYR A 339 -0.35 3.43 -3.67
CA TYR A 339 0.79 3.69 -2.79
C TYR A 339 1.31 5.11 -2.95
N PHE A 340 1.47 5.55 -4.20
CA PHE A 340 1.92 6.89 -4.55
C PHE A 340 0.97 7.97 -4.01
N VAL A 341 -0.34 7.82 -4.17
CA VAL A 341 -1.35 8.79 -3.68
C VAL A 341 -1.42 8.85 -2.15
N ASP A 342 -1.24 7.73 -1.44
CA ASP A 342 -1.23 7.74 0.02
C ASP A 342 -0.05 8.56 0.59
N HIS A 343 1.13 8.41 -0.01
CA HIS A 343 2.42 8.93 0.49
C HIS A 343 2.90 10.23 -0.16
N THR A 344 2.19 10.75 -1.17
CA THR A 344 2.49 12.06 -1.79
C THR A 344 1.90 13.22 -1.00
N ASN A 345 2.53 14.39 -1.18
CA ASN A 345 2.03 15.65 -0.67
C ASN A 345 1.00 16.29 -1.64
N VAL A 346 0.36 17.35 -1.15
CA VAL A 346 -0.64 18.16 -1.87
C VAL A 346 -0.17 18.63 -3.25
N ASN A 347 1.13 18.83 -3.45
CA ASN A 347 1.69 19.46 -4.65
C ASN A 347 1.65 18.54 -5.88
N VAL A 348 1.29 17.26 -5.73
CA VAL A 348 1.15 16.31 -6.85
C VAL A 348 -0.25 16.35 -7.46
N VAL A 349 -1.26 16.89 -6.77
CA VAL A 349 -2.68 16.78 -7.21
C VAL A 349 -2.97 17.44 -8.56
N TYR A 350 -2.31 18.54 -8.90
CA TYR A 350 -2.46 19.16 -10.23
C TYR A 350 -1.82 18.35 -11.37
N ARG A 351 -0.94 17.38 -11.05
CA ARG A 351 -0.37 16.42 -12.02
C ARG A 351 -1.24 15.16 -12.18
N LEU A 352 -2.15 14.87 -11.23
CA LEU A 352 -2.99 13.66 -11.25
C LEU A 352 -4.15 13.71 -12.25
N GLN A 353 -4.66 14.88 -12.63
CA GLN A 353 -5.92 14.97 -13.39
C GLN A 353 -5.89 14.21 -14.75
N PRO A 354 -4.84 14.28 -15.59
CA PRO A 354 -4.78 13.52 -16.83
C PRO A 354 -4.76 12.00 -16.59
N LEU A 355 -3.97 11.53 -15.63
CA LEU A 355 -3.89 10.12 -15.27
C LEU A 355 -5.23 9.58 -14.76
N VAL A 356 -5.95 10.36 -13.94
CA VAL A 356 -7.27 9.97 -13.42
C VAL A 356 -8.32 9.94 -14.54
N MET A 357 -8.20 10.80 -15.56
CA MET A 357 -9.08 10.73 -16.75
C MET A 357 -8.82 9.47 -17.57
N GLU A 358 -7.56 9.13 -17.85
CA GLU A 358 -7.21 7.88 -18.53
C GLU A 358 -7.67 6.65 -17.72
N MET A 359 -7.51 6.71 -16.39
CA MET A 359 -7.99 5.67 -15.47
C MET A 359 -9.53 5.55 -15.46
N ILE A 360 -10.27 6.65 -15.59
CA ILE A 360 -11.74 6.65 -15.73
C ILE A 360 -12.17 6.05 -17.09
N LEU A 361 -11.48 6.38 -18.19
CA LEU A 361 -11.75 5.79 -19.50
C LEU A 361 -11.44 4.28 -19.53
N CYS A 362 -10.34 3.88 -18.89
CA CYS A 362 -9.98 2.48 -18.67
C CYS A 362 -11.07 1.76 -17.85
N MET A 363 -11.57 2.38 -16.78
CA MET A 363 -12.65 1.86 -15.93
C MET A 363 -13.99 1.72 -16.66
N ASP A 364 -14.37 2.67 -17.52
CA ASP A 364 -15.59 2.58 -18.33
C ASP A 364 -15.58 1.31 -19.22
N LEU A 365 -14.42 0.95 -19.78
CA LEU A 365 -14.25 -0.20 -20.67
C LEU A 365 -14.03 -1.53 -19.93
N SER A 366 -13.37 -1.51 -18.77
CA SER A 366 -13.05 -2.71 -17.96
C SER A 366 -14.02 -2.95 -16.78
N TYR A 367 -15.16 -2.24 -16.79
CA TYR A 367 -16.10 -2.14 -15.67
C TYR A 367 -16.47 -3.47 -15.01
N GLN A 368 -16.69 -4.53 -15.81
CA GLN A 368 -17.17 -5.83 -15.32
C GLN A 368 -16.22 -6.53 -14.32
N PHE A 369 -14.92 -6.26 -14.39
CA PHE A 369 -13.90 -6.91 -13.56
C PHE A 369 -13.04 -5.93 -12.75
N ALA A 370 -12.91 -4.67 -13.20
CA ALA A 370 -11.98 -3.70 -12.62
C ALA A 370 -12.62 -2.68 -11.67
N ALA A 371 -13.95 -2.51 -11.72
CA ALA A 371 -14.65 -1.41 -11.03
C ALA A 371 -14.39 -1.35 -9.51
N SER A 372 -14.30 -2.50 -8.84
CA SER A 372 -14.03 -2.58 -7.41
C SER A 372 -12.63 -2.08 -7.05
N VAL A 373 -11.62 -2.40 -7.87
CA VAL A 373 -10.24 -1.92 -7.71
C VAL A 373 -10.19 -0.41 -7.93
N PHE A 374 -10.68 0.10 -9.07
CA PHE A 374 -10.60 1.52 -9.41
C PHE A 374 -11.25 2.44 -8.36
N VAL A 375 -12.41 2.06 -7.81
CA VAL A 375 -13.08 2.86 -6.77
C VAL A 375 -12.22 3.01 -5.51
N THR A 376 -11.38 2.01 -5.14
CA THR A 376 -10.45 2.19 -4.02
C THR A 376 -9.35 3.21 -4.32
N VAL A 377 -8.83 3.24 -5.55
CA VAL A 377 -7.81 4.23 -5.97
C VAL A 377 -8.42 5.64 -6.03
N LEU A 378 -9.59 5.77 -6.64
CA LEU A 378 -10.35 7.03 -6.72
C LEU A 378 -10.69 7.60 -5.33
N ARG A 379 -11.02 6.73 -4.36
CA ARG A 379 -11.25 7.12 -2.97
C ARG A 379 -9.98 7.67 -2.31
N LYS A 380 -8.80 7.08 -2.59
CA LYS A 380 -7.50 7.63 -2.12
C LYS A 380 -7.20 8.99 -2.75
N VAL A 381 -7.49 9.19 -4.04
CA VAL A 381 -7.33 10.50 -4.71
C VAL A 381 -8.23 11.56 -4.06
N ILE A 382 -9.49 11.24 -3.75
CA ILE A 382 -10.39 12.13 -3.00
C ILE A 382 -9.85 12.43 -1.59
N ALA A 383 -9.29 11.44 -0.89
CA ALA A 383 -8.66 11.65 0.41
C ALA A 383 -7.41 12.57 0.33
N LEU A 384 -6.61 12.48 -0.74
CA LEU A 384 -5.49 13.42 -0.99
C LEU A 384 -6.01 14.83 -1.28
N CYS A 385 -7.09 14.98 -2.07
CA CYS A 385 -7.76 16.27 -2.26
C CYS A 385 -8.33 16.85 -0.94
N ALA A 386 -8.84 16.01 -0.05
CA ALA A 386 -9.34 16.43 1.27
C ALA A 386 -8.25 17.07 2.14
N ARG A 387 -7.00 16.57 2.07
CA ARG A 387 -5.84 17.15 2.77
C ARG A 387 -5.66 18.63 2.39
N ILE A 388 -5.90 19.00 1.12
CA ILE A 388 -5.83 20.38 0.62
C ILE A 388 -6.90 21.26 1.28
N SER A 389 -8.17 20.82 1.24
CA SER A 389 -9.30 21.57 1.80
C SER A 389 -9.23 21.73 3.33
N SER A 390 -8.43 20.91 4.02
CA SER A 390 -8.14 21.03 5.46
C SER A 390 -6.92 21.89 5.81
N ALA A 391 -6.13 22.33 4.82
CA ALA A 391 -4.94 23.15 5.07
C ALA A 391 -5.33 24.58 5.53
N PRO A 392 -4.66 25.15 6.55
CA PRO A 392 -5.08 26.41 7.16
C PRO A 392 -4.72 27.64 6.30
N ILE A 393 -5.52 27.92 5.29
CA ILE A 393 -5.59 29.26 4.67
C ILE A 393 -6.09 30.25 5.74
N SER A 394 -5.52 31.46 5.74
CA SER A 394 -5.59 32.37 6.89
C SER A 394 -7.00 32.85 7.26
N SER A 395 -7.30 32.75 8.55
CA SER A 395 -8.29 33.55 9.29
C SER A 395 -9.73 33.61 8.74
N LYS A 396 -10.53 32.63 9.14
CA LYS A 396 -11.75 32.88 9.94
C LYS A 396 -12.12 31.63 10.75
N LEU A 397 -12.87 31.81 11.83
CA LEU A 397 -12.94 30.84 12.92
C LEU A 397 -13.66 29.56 12.50
N ILE A 398 -13.00 28.41 12.71
CA ILE A 398 -13.60 27.08 12.63
C ILE A 398 -13.81 26.56 14.06
N PRO A 399 -15.01 26.67 14.64
CA PRO A 399 -15.41 25.78 15.72
C PRO A 399 -15.71 24.42 15.09
N THR A 400 -14.89 23.41 15.39
CA THR A 400 -15.35 22.03 15.27
C THR A 400 -16.61 21.87 16.16
N LYS A 401 -17.55 20.98 15.83
CA LYS A 401 -17.56 19.59 16.35
C LYS A 401 -18.95 18.88 16.12
N THR A 402 -19.10 17.55 16.38
CA THR A 402 -20.30 16.68 16.12
C THR A 402 -20.62 15.59 17.19
N PRO A 403 -21.81 14.93 17.22
CA PRO A 403 -23.16 15.42 17.54
C PRO A 403 -23.70 14.83 18.88
N ALA A 404 -24.65 15.52 19.53
CA ALA A 404 -25.45 14.96 20.64
C ALA A 404 -26.96 15.10 20.38
N ILE A 405 -27.75 14.06 20.70
CA ILE A 405 -29.21 14.09 20.57
C ILE A 405 -29.80 14.94 21.70
N TYR A 406 -30.22 16.17 21.39
CA TYR A 406 -30.97 17.01 22.34
C TYR A 406 -32.38 17.34 21.83
N CYS A 407 -33.37 17.07 22.68
CA CYS A 407 -34.78 17.33 22.41
C CYS A 407 -35.13 18.73 22.94
N SER A 408 -35.43 19.68 22.04
CA SER A 408 -35.83 21.03 22.43
C SER A 408 -37.31 21.11 22.80
N SER A 409 -37.58 21.46 24.05
CA SER A 409 -38.92 21.66 24.59
C SER A 409 -39.33 23.14 24.56
N GLU A 410 -40.15 23.57 23.59
CA GLU A 410 -40.86 24.85 23.74
C GLU A 410 -42.13 24.95 22.87
N PHE A 411 -43.28 24.53 23.40
CA PHE A 411 -44.62 24.94 22.93
C PHE A 411 -45.70 24.77 24.02
N ALA A 412 -45.49 25.42 25.17
CA ALA A 412 -46.41 25.36 26.31
C ALA A 412 -47.39 26.56 26.34
N LYS A 413 -48.50 26.51 25.59
CA LYS A 413 -49.64 27.46 25.77
C LYS A 413 -50.97 27.09 25.09
N ARG A 414 -51.63 26.00 25.52
CA ARG A 414 -53.11 25.95 25.72
C ARG A 414 -53.53 24.75 26.57
N LYS A 415 -54.77 24.80 27.08
CA LYS A 415 -55.24 24.06 28.27
C LYS A 415 -55.55 22.58 28.03
N GLU A 416 -55.21 21.78 29.04
CA GLU A 416 -55.99 20.66 29.61
C GLU A 416 -56.69 19.67 28.65
N SER A 417 -56.08 18.49 28.43
CA SER A 417 -56.71 17.16 28.59
C SER A 417 -55.82 16.01 28.06
N MET A 418 -54.58 15.87 28.58
CA MET A 418 -53.74 14.70 28.23
C MET A 418 -52.66 14.30 29.25
N VAL A 419 -52.16 15.23 30.08
CA VAL A 419 -51.05 14.96 31.03
C VAL A 419 -51.39 13.86 32.04
N GLU A 420 -52.61 13.86 32.57
CA GLU A 420 -53.08 12.87 33.55
C GLU A 420 -53.16 11.44 32.97
N LYS A 421 -53.37 11.31 31.66
CA LYS A 421 -53.31 10.02 30.93
C LYS A 421 -51.89 9.57 30.60
N LEU A 422 -50.87 10.40 30.83
CA LEU A 422 -49.45 10.09 30.57
C LEU A 422 -48.67 9.69 31.83
N LEU A 423 -49.14 10.03 33.03
CA LEU A 423 -48.51 9.59 34.28
C LEU A 423 -48.48 8.05 34.41
N ASN A 424 -49.56 7.37 34.03
CA ASN A 424 -49.62 5.90 33.99
C ASN A 424 -48.70 5.24 32.94
N ARG A 425 -47.95 6.00 32.13
CA ARG A 425 -46.98 5.49 31.14
C ARG A 425 -45.51 5.70 31.51
N GLN A 426 -45.19 6.22 32.70
CA GLN A 426 -43.78 6.44 33.08
C GLN A 426 -43.00 5.12 33.28
N MET A 427 -43.66 4.01 33.63
CA MET A 427 -43.03 2.67 33.68
C MET A 427 -42.70 2.09 32.30
N ASP A 428 -43.47 2.45 31.27
CA ASP A 428 -43.17 2.05 29.88
C ASP A 428 -41.96 2.82 29.34
N LYS A 429 -41.75 4.08 29.74
CA LYS A 429 -40.74 4.93 29.09
C LYS A 429 -39.30 4.50 29.40
N THR A 430 -39.02 4.04 30.62
CA THR A 430 -37.70 3.48 30.98
C THR A 430 -37.49 2.11 30.33
N THR A 431 -38.47 1.21 30.41
CA THR A 431 -38.38 -0.13 29.83
C THR A 431 -38.25 -0.11 28.30
N LEU A 432 -38.93 0.80 27.61
CA LEU A 432 -38.79 0.98 26.16
C LEU A 432 -37.42 1.62 25.81
N SER A 433 -36.88 2.51 26.65
CA SER A 433 -35.50 3.02 26.49
C SER A 433 -34.46 1.90 26.62
N ASP A 434 -34.55 1.08 27.68
CA ASP A 434 -33.71 -0.11 27.88
C ASP A 434 -33.80 -1.09 26.70
N ILE A 435 -35.02 -1.31 26.17
CA ILE A 435 -35.23 -2.17 25.00
C ILE A 435 -34.60 -1.56 23.75
N CYS A 436 -34.74 -0.25 23.53
CA CYS A 436 -34.08 0.46 22.43
C CYS A 436 -32.55 0.39 22.52
N GLU A 437 -31.95 0.67 23.68
CA GLU A 437 -30.50 0.58 23.86
C GLU A 437 -29.97 -0.84 23.67
N ARG A 438 -30.63 -1.86 24.26
CA ARG A 438 -30.24 -3.27 24.09
C ARG A 438 -30.43 -3.74 22.65
N THR A 439 -31.43 -3.23 21.94
CA THR A 439 -31.67 -3.55 20.52
C THR A 439 -30.64 -2.87 19.64
N LEU A 440 -30.31 -1.60 19.88
CA LEU A 440 -29.27 -0.86 19.15
C LEU A 440 -27.88 -1.44 19.42
N SER A 441 -27.57 -1.82 20.66
CA SER A 441 -26.34 -2.55 21.01
C SER A 441 -26.25 -3.88 20.26
N LYS A 442 -27.28 -4.73 20.30
CA LYS A 442 -27.31 -5.99 19.53
C LYS A 442 -27.25 -5.78 18.02
N ALA A 443 -27.91 -4.76 17.48
CA ALA A 443 -27.85 -4.41 16.07
C ALA A 443 -26.45 -3.95 15.65
N THR A 444 -25.80 -3.08 16.43
CA THR A 444 -24.41 -2.67 16.17
C THR A 444 -23.41 -3.81 16.33
N GLN A 445 -23.62 -4.74 17.27
CA GLN A 445 -22.81 -5.95 17.41
C GLN A 445 -23.00 -6.90 16.22
N LEU A 446 -24.24 -7.08 15.75
CA LEU A 446 -24.55 -7.83 14.54
C LEU A 446 -23.88 -7.20 13.32
N LEU A 447 -24.07 -5.91 13.09
CA LEU A 447 -23.44 -5.16 11.99
C LEU A 447 -21.90 -5.22 12.06
N ALA A 448 -21.29 -5.12 13.25
CA ALA A 448 -19.86 -5.30 13.42
C ALA A 448 -19.40 -6.72 13.05
N SER A 449 -20.17 -7.76 13.43
CA SER A 449 -19.89 -9.15 13.04
C SER A 449 -20.04 -9.35 11.52
N THR A 450 -21.08 -8.77 10.89
CA THR A 450 -21.31 -8.77 9.44
C THR A 450 -20.18 -8.05 8.68
N ARG A 451 -19.77 -6.86 9.13
CA ARG A 451 -18.64 -6.11 8.58
C ARG A 451 -17.33 -6.92 8.64
N LYS A 452 -17.06 -7.59 9.77
CA LYS A 452 -15.89 -8.46 9.95
C LYS A 452 -15.97 -9.75 9.11
N GLN A 453 -17.15 -10.34 8.95
CA GLN A 453 -17.37 -11.55 8.15
C GLN A 453 -17.21 -11.31 6.63
N TYR A 454 -17.36 -10.07 6.18
CA TYR A 454 -17.38 -9.72 4.75
C TYR A 454 -16.29 -8.70 4.32
N ASN A 455 -15.29 -8.44 5.18
CA ASN A 455 -14.10 -7.64 4.87
C ASN A 455 -14.37 -6.22 4.32
N TYR A 456 -15.50 -5.60 4.69
CA TYR A 456 -15.81 -4.22 4.30
C TYR A 456 -14.95 -3.21 5.09
N VAL A 457 -13.87 -2.73 4.48
CA VAL A 457 -12.96 -1.71 5.06
C VAL A 457 -13.59 -0.31 5.05
N ILE A 458 -14.55 -0.11 5.95
CA ILE A 458 -15.21 1.20 6.17
C ILE A 458 -14.42 1.97 7.23
N THR A 459 -13.28 2.54 6.82
CA THR A 459 -12.55 3.52 7.63
C THR A 459 -13.41 4.77 7.80
N ARG A 460 -13.99 4.96 8.99
CA ARG A 460 -14.78 6.16 9.36
C ARG A 460 -13.86 7.25 9.91
N VAL A 461 -13.82 8.41 9.24
CA VAL A 461 -13.19 9.63 9.79
C VAL A 461 -14.12 10.21 10.87
N GLN A 462 -13.62 10.40 12.10
CA GLN A 462 -14.42 10.92 13.21
C GLN A 462 -14.25 12.43 13.44
N ALA A 463 -15.38 13.13 13.54
CA ALA A 463 -15.54 14.30 14.38
C ALA A 463 -16.19 13.92 15.75
N LYS A 464 -16.40 14.89 16.66
CA LYS A 464 -16.61 14.79 18.15
C LYS A 464 -17.18 16.16 18.63
N ASP A 465 -17.97 16.40 19.72
CA ASP A 465 -19.12 17.40 19.81
C ASP A 465 -19.05 18.88 20.44
N THR A 466 -19.68 19.91 19.78
CA THR A 466 -19.94 21.35 20.17
C THR A 466 -20.99 22.08 19.26
N HIS A 467 -21.82 22.99 19.79
CA HIS A 467 -22.88 23.78 19.08
C HIS A 467 -22.78 25.33 19.23
N ALA A 468 -23.41 26.09 18.33
CA ALA A 468 -23.77 27.52 18.49
C ALA A 468 -25.07 27.89 17.71
N SER A 469 -25.74 29.00 18.06
CA SER A 469 -27.07 29.39 17.56
C SER A 469 -27.03 30.26 16.29
N LYS A 470 -28.12 30.30 15.53
CA LYS A 470 -28.32 31.21 14.37
C LYS A 470 -29.35 32.30 14.68
N GLU A 471 -29.07 33.51 14.22
CA GLU A 471 -30.10 34.53 13.94
C GLU A 471 -30.45 34.52 12.44
N TYR A 472 -31.57 35.13 12.08
CA TYR A 472 -32.11 35.15 10.72
C TYR A 472 -32.08 36.57 10.14
N GLU A 473 -31.56 36.71 8.93
CA GLU A 473 -32.06 37.72 7.98
C GLU A 473 -32.41 37.00 6.67
N ASN A 474 -33.55 37.35 6.09
CA ASN A 474 -33.88 37.01 4.72
C ASN A 474 -33.26 38.08 3.82
N ASP A 475 -32.85 37.71 2.61
CA ASP A 475 -33.24 38.53 1.47
C ASP A 475 -33.41 37.70 0.20
N THR A 476 -34.34 38.12 -0.64
CA THR A 476 -34.71 37.41 -1.88
C THR A 476 -34.24 38.16 -3.11
N SER A 477 -33.32 37.56 -3.87
CA SER A 477 -33.04 37.97 -5.25
C SER A 477 -32.72 36.74 -6.10
N GLU A 478 -33.65 36.35 -6.98
CA GLU A 478 -33.32 35.48 -8.10
C GLU A 478 -32.49 36.30 -9.10
N ASP A 479 -31.27 35.85 -9.43
CA ASP A 479 -30.49 36.46 -10.51
C ASP A 479 -29.64 35.40 -11.22
N THR A 480 -30.15 34.92 -12.36
CA THR A 480 -29.49 33.90 -13.20
C THR A 480 -28.34 34.52 -13.99
N SER A 481 -27.19 34.65 -13.33
CA SER A 481 -25.93 35.08 -13.92
C SER A 481 -24.94 33.92 -13.93
N ASP A 482 -24.55 33.45 -15.12
CA ASP A 482 -23.50 32.44 -15.34
C ASP A 482 -22.11 33.02 -15.02
N LYS A 483 -21.88 33.32 -13.73
CA LYS A 483 -20.55 33.60 -13.19
C LYS A 483 -19.73 32.32 -13.29
N LEU A 484 -18.82 32.28 -14.27
CA LEU A 484 -17.85 31.20 -14.49
C LEU A 484 -17.24 30.77 -13.15
N ILE A 485 -17.72 29.65 -12.61
CA ILE A 485 -17.32 29.17 -11.29
C ILE A 485 -15.84 28.82 -11.37
N TYR A 486 -14.99 29.58 -10.70
CA TYR A 486 -13.56 29.27 -10.59
C TYR A 486 -13.39 28.05 -9.68
N ARG A 487 -13.50 26.86 -10.26
CA ARG A 487 -13.24 25.58 -9.59
C ARG A 487 -11.74 25.35 -9.57
N THR A 488 -11.15 25.24 -8.38
CA THR A 488 -9.75 24.81 -8.19
C THR A 488 -9.54 23.41 -8.79
N PRO A 489 -8.32 23.04 -9.24
CA PRO A 489 -8.08 21.75 -9.89
C PRO A 489 -8.51 20.55 -9.03
N HIS A 490 -8.30 20.60 -7.71
CA HIS A 490 -8.72 19.54 -6.79
C HIS A 490 -10.25 19.42 -6.66
N ILE A 491 -11.01 20.53 -6.70
CA ILE A 491 -12.48 20.47 -6.69
C ILE A 491 -13.02 19.96 -8.03
N ARG A 492 -12.41 20.33 -9.16
CA ARG A 492 -12.76 19.75 -10.48
C ARG A 492 -12.56 18.24 -10.47
N LEU A 493 -11.38 17.78 -10.03
CA LEU A 493 -11.04 16.37 -9.95
C LEU A 493 -12.02 15.59 -9.07
N VAL A 494 -12.38 16.11 -7.88
CA VAL A 494 -13.38 15.47 -7.01
C VAL A 494 -14.77 15.45 -7.65
N GLU A 495 -15.22 16.54 -8.26
CA GLU A 495 -16.50 16.61 -9.00
C GLU A 495 -16.56 15.59 -10.14
N GLU A 496 -15.52 15.51 -10.96
CA GLU A 496 -15.38 14.61 -12.11
C GLU A 496 -15.42 13.14 -11.68
N ILE A 497 -14.66 12.79 -10.63
CA ILE A 497 -14.68 11.45 -10.02
C ILE A 497 -16.07 11.11 -9.46
N MET A 498 -16.67 12.01 -8.67
CA MET A 498 -17.99 11.80 -8.08
C MET A 498 -19.06 11.58 -9.16
N LEU A 499 -19.08 12.39 -10.23
CA LEU A 499 -20.04 12.26 -11.32
C LEU A 499 -20.02 10.86 -11.95
N ARG A 500 -18.85 10.25 -12.10
CA ARG A 500 -18.71 8.86 -12.57
C ARG A 500 -19.22 7.84 -11.54
N CYS A 501 -18.82 7.98 -10.29
CA CYS A 501 -19.19 7.04 -9.23
C CYS A 501 -20.69 7.03 -8.88
N ILE A 502 -21.47 8.07 -9.21
CA ILE A 502 -22.94 8.05 -9.11
C ILE A 502 -23.54 6.90 -9.93
N HIS A 503 -23.06 6.65 -11.15
CA HIS A 503 -23.56 5.55 -11.99
C HIS A 503 -23.21 4.18 -11.41
N MET A 504 -22.08 4.08 -10.72
CA MET A 504 -21.59 2.83 -10.11
C MET A 504 -22.45 2.37 -8.93
N MET A 505 -23.26 3.25 -8.31
CA MET A 505 -24.30 2.86 -7.35
C MET A 505 -25.32 1.87 -7.95
N SER A 506 -25.49 1.85 -9.27
CA SER A 506 -26.39 0.93 -9.99
C SER A 506 -25.77 -0.43 -10.32
N SER A 507 -24.51 -0.70 -9.92
CA SER A 507 -23.82 -1.96 -10.19
C SER A 507 -24.60 -3.20 -9.73
N ASN A 508 -24.37 -4.32 -10.40
CA ASN A 508 -24.79 -5.64 -9.91
C ASN A 508 -23.94 -6.09 -8.72
N GLU A 509 -22.67 -5.69 -8.62
CA GLU A 509 -21.77 -6.13 -7.56
C GLU A 509 -22.01 -5.35 -6.25
N PRO A 510 -22.25 -6.02 -5.10
CA PRO A 510 -22.51 -5.34 -3.83
C PRO A 510 -21.30 -4.49 -3.36
N ARG A 511 -20.08 -4.99 -3.59
CA ARG A 511 -18.84 -4.33 -3.16
C ARG A 511 -18.67 -2.99 -3.87
N VAL A 512 -18.90 -2.94 -5.18
CA VAL A 512 -18.89 -1.70 -5.99
C VAL A 512 -19.95 -0.71 -5.52
N LYS A 513 -21.19 -1.13 -5.28
CA LYS A 513 -22.25 -0.23 -4.74
C LYS A 513 -21.81 0.44 -3.44
N VAL A 514 -21.32 -0.35 -2.48
CA VAL A 514 -20.87 0.13 -1.15
C VAL A 514 -19.68 1.06 -1.29
N ALA A 515 -18.62 0.64 -2.01
CA ALA A 515 -17.42 1.44 -2.19
C ALA A 515 -17.69 2.78 -2.89
N SER A 516 -18.60 2.79 -3.88
CA SER A 516 -19.03 4.01 -4.58
C SER A 516 -19.79 4.96 -3.66
N MET A 517 -20.64 4.45 -2.76
CA MET A 517 -21.33 5.29 -1.77
C MET A 517 -20.38 5.83 -0.69
N CYS A 518 -19.36 5.07 -0.26
CA CYS A 518 -18.28 5.57 0.59
C CYS A 518 -17.55 6.74 -0.09
N LEU A 519 -17.15 6.54 -1.34
CA LEU A 519 -16.44 7.55 -2.14
C LEU A 519 -17.28 8.83 -2.33
N LEU A 520 -18.58 8.70 -2.62
CA LEU A 520 -19.48 9.85 -2.74
C LEU A 520 -19.67 10.59 -1.41
N SER A 521 -19.70 9.88 -0.29
CA SER A 521 -19.73 10.48 1.05
C SER A 521 -18.45 11.29 1.31
N ASP A 522 -17.28 10.71 1.04
CA ASP A 522 -16.00 11.40 1.23
C ASP A 522 -15.87 12.62 0.32
N GLY A 523 -16.24 12.50 -0.96
CA GLY A 523 -16.22 13.62 -1.92
C GLY A 523 -17.17 14.76 -1.54
N CYS A 524 -18.36 14.44 -1.03
CA CYS A 524 -19.30 15.43 -0.47
C CYS A 524 -18.71 16.24 0.70
N LEU A 525 -17.76 15.69 1.46
CA LEU A 525 -17.09 16.40 2.55
C LEU A 525 -15.93 17.29 2.07
N VAL A 526 -15.45 17.13 0.83
CA VAL A 526 -14.38 17.95 0.23
C VAL A 526 -14.93 19.18 -0.51
N ILE A 527 -16.11 19.07 -1.13
CA ILE A 527 -16.71 20.16 -1.92
C ILE A 527 -17.47 21.13 -1.01
N THR A 528 -16.80 22.22 -0.64
CA THR A 528 -17.34 23.29 0.23
C THR A 528 -18.20 24.33 -0.50
N ASN A 529 -18.18 24.36 -1.84
CA ASN A 529 -18.94 25.34 -2.64
C ASN A 529 -20.33 24.79 -3.01
N GLU A 530 -21.38 25.37 -2.44
CA GLU A 530 -22.78 24.96 -2.65
C GLU A 530 -23.19 24.92 -4.13
N ASN A 531 -22.66 25.81 -4.97
CA ASN A 531 -22.95 25.86 -6.42
C ASN A 531 -22.44 24.63 -7.19
N ILE A 532 -21.55 23.84 -6.59
CA ILE A 532 -21.02 22.57 -7.14
C ILE A 532 -21.63 21.39 -6.37
N LEU A 533 -21.71 21.51 -5.04
CA LEU A 533 -22.22 20.48 -4.15
C LEU A 533 -23.71 20.19 -4.37
N LEU A 534 -24.59 21.20 -4.42
CA LEU A 534 -26.04 20.98 -4.49
C LEU A 534 -26.48 20.31 -5.81
N PRO A 535 -25.90 20.61 -7.00
CA PRO A 535 -26.10 19.82 -8.20
C PRO A 535 -25.66 18.35 -8.09
N LEU A 536 -24.57 18.05 -7.36
CA LEU A 536 -24.14 16.67 -7.08
C LEU A 536 -25.11 15.96 -6.13
N VAL A 537 -25.51 16.61 -5.03
CA VAL A 537 -26.52 16.12 -4.09
C VAL A 537 -27.84 15.80 -4.81
N HIS A 538 -28.27 16.64 -5.75
CA HIS A 538 -29.43 16.39 -6.60
C HIS A 538 -29.26 15.09 -7.41
N LYS A 539 -28.11 14.90 -8.09
CA LYS A 539 -27.82 13.72 -8.92
C LYS A 539 -27.71 12.43 -8.09
N ILE A 540 -27.17 12.49 -6.87
CA ILE A 540 -27.05 11.35 -5.95
C ILE A 540 -28.42 10.90 -5.41
N TRP A 541 -29.38 11.83 -5.24
CA TRP A 541 -30.64 11.59 -4.52
C TRP A 541 -31.47 10.40 -5.04
N SER A 542 -31.68 10.30 -6.36
CA SER A 542 -32.50 9.23 -6.95
C SER A 542 -31.83 7.84 -6.87
N PRO A 543 -30.56 7.67 -7.29
CA PRO A 543 -29.79 6.45 -7.02
C PRO A 543 -29.77 6.03 -5.54
N LEU A 544 -29.64 7.00 -4.62
CA LEU A 544 -29.62 6.74 -3.17
C LEU A 544 -30.94 6.11 -2.68
N LEU A 545 -32.10 6.66 -3.04
CA LEU A 545 -33.40 6.09 -2.68
C LEU A 545 -33.55 4.65 -3.20
N ALA A 546 -32.98 4.34 -4.37
CA ALA A 546 -32.95 3.00 -4.94
C ALA A 546 -31.96 2.03 -4.26
N ARG A 547 -31.08 2.51 -3.36
CA ARG A 547 -30.18 1.70 -2.50
C ARG A 547 -30.69 1.53 -1.07
N ILE A 548 -31.47 2.48 -0.56
CA ILE A 548 -32.18 2.34 0.74
C ILE A 548 -33.20 1.18 0.71
N ARG A 549 -33.66 0.78 -0.49
CA ARG A 549 -34.55 -0.38 -0.72
C ARG A 549 -33.84 -1.60 -1.33
N ASP A 550 -32.52 -1.69 -1.26
CA ASP A 550 -31.77 -2.83 -1.80
C ASP A 550 -32.04 -4.13 -0.99
N ARG A 551 -31.75 -5.29 -1.58
CA ARG A 551 -31.88 -6.61 -0.93
C ARG A 551 -30.70 -6.91 0.02
N GLN A 552 -29.59 -6.18 -0.12
CA GLN A 552 -28.32 -6.46 0.55
C GLN A 552 -28.12 -5.54 1.77
N PRO A 553 -28.10 -6.04 3.02
CA PRO A 553 -28.06 -5.19 4.21
C PRO A 553 -26.89 -4.20 4.26
N ALA A 554 -25.69 -4.60 3.82
CA ALA A 554 -24.53 -3.70 3.75
C ALA A 554 -24.71 -2.53 2.76
N VAL A 555 -25.49 -2.74 1.69
CA VAL A 555 -25.83 -1.68 0.71
C VAL A 555 -26.83 -0.71 1.33
N VAL A 556 -27.84 -1.20 2.06
CA VAL A 556 -28.81 -0.37 2.79
C VAL A 556 -28.14 0.42 3.92
N GLU A 557 -27.24 -0.22 4.68
CA GLU A 557 -26.42 0.42 5.72
C GLU A 557 -25.58 1.57 5.14
N GLN A 558 -24.83 1.32 4.06
CA GLN A 558 -24.00 2.35 3.44
C GLN A 558 -24.82 3.47 2.78
N ALA A 559 -26.03 3.17 2.30
CA ALA A 559 -26.97 4.16 1.82
C ALA A 559 -27.44 5.09 2.97
N PHE A 560 -27.69 4.57 4.17
CA PHE A 560 -28.01 5.42 5.33
C PHE A 560 -26.81 6.23 5.84
N GLU A 561 -25.58 5.71 5.76
CA GLU A 561 -24.36 6.51 6.01
C GLU A 561 -24.25 7.67 4.99
N LEU A 562 -24.38 7.40 3.68
CA LEU A 562 -24.34 8.44 2.64
C LEU A 562 -25.48 9.45 2.81
N PHE A 563 -26.71 9.00 3.11
CA PHE A 563 -27.84 9.89 3.40
C PHE A 563 -27.53 10.85 4.57
N SER A 564 -26.92 10.33 5.63
CA SER A 564 -26.51 11.15 6.79
C SER A 564 -25.52 12.24 6.37
N THR A 565 -24.51 11.89 5.56
CA THR A 565 -23.59 12.88 4.97
C THR A 565 -24.31 13.92 4.14
N LEU A 566 -25.26 13.53 3.27
CA LEU A 566 -26.04 14.49 2.48
C LEU A 566 -26.85 15.45 3.36
N THR A 567 -27.46 14.98 4.47
CA THR A 567 -28.17 15.89 5.39
C THR A 567 -27.25 16.87 6.10
N PHE A 568 -26.00 16.47 6.36
CA PHE A 568 -25.00 17.32 6.99
C PHE A 568 -24.50 18.41 6.02
N VAL A 569 -24.11 18.04 4.80
CA VAL A 569 -23.48 18.98 3.85
C VAL A 569 -24.48 19.83 3.06
N ALA A 570 -25.69 19.34 2.79
CA ALA A 570 -26.71 20.07 2.02
C ALA A 570 -27.76 20.78 2.90
N GLY A 571 -27.70 20.60 4.23
CA GLY A 571 -28.56 21.26 5.21
C GLY A 571 -30.05 21.19 4.86
N THR A 572 -30.67 22.35 4.62
CA THR A 572 -32.10 22.46 4.32
C THR A 572 -32.49 22.05 2.90
N PHE A 573 -31.56 21.96 1.95
CA PHE A 573 -31.85 21.73 0.52
C PHE A 573 -32.65 20.44 0.27
N ILE A 574 -32.31 19.35 0.99
CA ILE A 574 -33.00 18.06 0.84
C ILE A 574 -34.17 17.86 1.80
N ARG A 575 -34.47 18.82 2.68
CA ARG A 575 -35.48 18.67 3.75
C ARG A 575 -36.88 18.33 3.21
N SER A 576 -37.29 18.96 2.11
CA SER A 576 -38.57 18.68 1.44
C SER A 576 -38.60 17.26 0.85
N ARG A 577 -37.55 16.87 0.13
CA ARG A 577 -37.39 15.55 -0.51
C ARG A 577 -37.35 14.41 0.51
N VAL A 578 -36.71 14.62 1.66
CA VAL A 578 -36.73 13.67 2.78
C VAL A 578 -38.17 13.43 3.24
N SER A 579 -38.96 14.50 3.40
CA SER A 579 -40.35 14.43 3.86
C SER A 579 -41.29 13.73 2.88
N SER A 580 -41.08 13.85 1.57
CA SER A 580 -41.89 13.17 0.55
C SER A 580 -41.43 11.73 0.25
N ASP A 581 -40.14 11.55 -0.03
CA ASP A 581 -39.63 10.35 -0.70
C ASP A 581 -39.09 9.32 0.33
N LEU A 582 -38.39 9.82 1.35
CA LEU A 582 -37.65 8.99 2.28
C LEU A 582 -38.50 8.52 3.47
N VAL A 583 -39.35 9.38 4.06
CA VAL A 583 -40.22 8.99 5.19
C VAL A 583 -41.09 7.79 4.81
N THR A 584 -41.71 7.82 3.63
CA THR A 584 -42.50 6.71 3.08
C THR A 584 -41.68 5.41 2.93
N SER A 585 -40.40 5.55 2.54
CA SER A 585 -39.47 4.43 2.38
C SER A 585 -39.00 3.86 3.72
N LEU A 586 -38.76 4.72 4.72
CA LEU A 586 -38.38 4.36 6.09
C LEU A 586 -39.51 3.64 6.82
N VAL A 587 -40.75 4.12 6.71
CA VAL A 587 -41.92 3.47 7.29
C VAL A 587 -42.09 2.05 6.73
N TRP A 588 -41.93 1.87 5.41
CA TRP A 588 -41.97 0.53 4.79
C TRP A 588 -40.82 -0.38 5.25
N PHE A 589 -39.61 0.16 5.40
CA PHE A 589 -38.45 -0.60 5.88
C PHE A 589 -38.59 -1.04 7.34
N LEU A 590 -39.16 -0.19 8.21
CA LEU A 590 -39.35 -0.47 9.64
C LEU A 590 -40.59 -1.35 9.94
N GLN A 591 -41.42 -1.63 8.93
CA GLN A 591 -42.61 -2.48 9.03
C GLN A 591 -42.35 -3.95 8.60
N LYS A 592 -41.10 -4.32 8.29
CA LYS A 592 -40.75 -5.55 7.59
C LYS A 592 -39.56 -6.28 8.20
#